data_AF-A0A8S2R6J7-F1
#
_entry.id   AF-A0A8S2R6J7-F1
#
_cell.length_a   1.000
_cell.length_b   1.000
_cell.length_c   1.000
_cell.angle_alpha   90.00
_cell.angle_beta   90.00
_cell.angle_gamma   90.00
#
_symmetry.space_group_name_H-M   'P 1'
#
loop_
_entity.id
_entity.type
_entity.pdbx_description
1 polymer ?
#
loop_
_entity_poly.entity_id
_entity_poly.type
_entity_poly.pdbx_seq_one_letter_code
_entity_poly.pdbx_strand_id
1 'polypeptide(L)' 'MVWLGACSKGVSPLVILGTESMNHERYIKNVLPVALKYGNEMFGNDWIFQQDNATPYTHILTQQWCQ' A
#
# COMPACT_ATOMS: atom_id res chain seq x y z
N MET A 1 -13.18 2.47 -6.21
CA MET A 1 -11.93 3.25 -6.07
C MET A 1 -10.76 2.38 -6.53
N VAL A 2 -9.63 2.93 -6.91
CA VAL A 2 -8.45 2.12 -7.26
C VAL A 2 -7.25 2.57 -6.47
N TRP A 3 -6.34 1.64 -6.18
CA TRP A 3 -5.02 1.95 -5.64
C TRP A 3 -3.94 1.42 -6.59
N LEU A 4 -2.85 2.17 -6.67
CA LEU A 4 -1.70 1.95 -7.54
C LEU A 4 -0.43 2.41 -6.81
N GLY A 5 0.62 1.59 -6.86
CA GLY A 5 1.99 2.00 -6.55
C GLY A 5 2.78 2.26 -7.83
N ALA A 6 3.69 3.23 -7.80
CA ALA A 6 4.58 3.53 -8.93
C ALA A 6 6.01 3.77 -8.44
N CYS A 7 6.99 3.40 -9.26
CA CYS A 7 8.41 3.60 -9.00
C CYS A 7 9.17 3.75 -10.33
N SER A 8 10.50 3.96 -10.26
CA SER A 8 11.34 4.10 -11.47
C SER A 8 11.38 2.86 -12.37
N LYS A 9 11.02 1.68 -11.85
CA LYS A 9 10.98 0.41 -12.60
C LYS A 9 9.61 0.07 -13.19
N GLY A 10 8.56 0.81 -12.83
CA GLY A 10 7.23 0.61 -13.37
C GLY A 10 6.12 0.82 -12.35
N VAL A 11 4.98 0.17 -12.63
CA VAL A 11 3.74 0.26 -11.87
C VAL A 11 3.37 -1.08 -11.24
N SER A 12 2.83 -1.04 -10.02
CA SER A 12 2.32 -2.22 -9.34
C SER A 12 1.09 -2.80 -10.05
N PRO A 13 0.72 -4.06 -9.77
CA PRO A 13 -0.63 -4.53 -10.05
C PRO A 13 -1.67 -3.57 -9.46
N LEU A 14 -2.73 -3.29 -10.22
CA LEU A 14 -3.80 -2.41 -9.80
C LEU A 14 -4.67 -3.11 -8.74
N VAL A 15 -4.95 -2.42 -7.64
CA VAL A 15 -5.91 -2.92 -6.63
C VAL A 15 -7.25 -2.25 -6.84
N ILE A 16 -8.23 -3.03 -7.29
CA ILE A 16 -9.62 -2.56 -7.47
C ILE A 16 -10.33 -2.65 -6.12
N LEU A 17 -10.62 -1.49 -5.55
CA LEU A 17 -11.32 -1.36 -4.28
C LEU A 17 -12.81 -1.16 -4.59
N GLY A 18 -13.66 -1.98 -3.97
CA GLY A 18 -15.12 -1.94 -4.15
C GLY A 18 -15.75 -0.58 -3.85
N THR A 19 -17.08 -0.54 -3.80
CA THR A 19 -17.84 0.72 -3.64
C THR A 19 -17.71 1.34 -2.25
N GLU A 20 -17.31 0.57 -1.24
CA GLU A 20 -17.13 1.07 0.12
C GLU A 20 -15.91 1.98 0.26
N SER A 21 -15.98 2.90 1.22
CA SER A 21 -14.87 3.78 1.58
C SER A 21 -13.67 3.00 2.14
N MET A 22 -12.46 3.51 1.91
CA MET A 22 -11.26 2.91 2.48
C MET A 22 -11.20 3.14 3.99
N ASN A 23 -10.97 2.07 4.74
CA ASN A 23 -10.62 2.12 6.16
C ASN A 23 -9.29 1.39 6.38
N HIS A 24 -8.75 1.46 7.60
CA HIS A 24 -7.44 0.88 7.90
C HIS A 24 -7.40 -0.64 7.68
N GLU A 25 -8.45 -1.39 8.04
CA GLU A 25 -8.51 -2.84 7.85
C GLU A 25 -8.44 -3.23 6.37
N ARG A 26 -9.22 -2.55 5.52
CA ARG A 26 -9.23 -2.78 4.06
C ARG A 26 -7.89 -2.36 3.45
N TYR A 27 -7.24 -1.33 3.98
CA TYR A 27 -5.94 -0.89 3.53
C TYR A 27 -4.85 -1.93 3.83
N ILE A 28 -4.78 -2.39 5.09
CA ILE A 28 -3.86 -3.44 5.53
C ILE A 28 -4.10 -4.74 4.77
N LYS A 29 -5.36 -5.11 4.54
CA LYS A 29 -5.68 -6.40 3.89
C LYS A 29 -5.41 -6.39 2.38
N ASN A 30 -5.77 -5.31 1.69
CA ASN A 30 -5.84 -5.33 0.22
C ASN A 30 -4.70 -4.54 -0.46
N VAL A 31 -4.12 -3.55 0.21
CA VAL A 31 -3.13 -2.65 -0.40
C VAL A 31 -1.71 -2.96 0.06
N LEU A 32 -1.46 -2.93 1.37
CA LEU A 32 -0.11 -3.07 1.90
C LEU A 32 0.64 -4.35 1.46
N PRO A 33 0.00 -5.53 1.34
CA PRO A 33 0.66 -6.73 0.85
C PRO A 33 1.10 -6.60 -0.62
N VAL A 34 0.30 -5.90 -1.44
CA VAL A 34 0.63 -5.65 -2.85
C VAL A 34 1.80 -4.68 -2.95
N ALA A 35 1.78 -3.61 -2.14
CA ALA A 35 2.87 -2.64 -2.07
C ALA A 35 4.18 -3.30 -1.62
N LEU A 36 4.15 -4.08 -0.52
CA LEU A 36 5.32 -4.76 0.02
C LEU A 36 5.90 -5.76 -0.97
N LYS A 37 5.05 -6.62 -1.56
CA LYS A 37 5.47 -7.60 -2.55
C LYS A 37 6.11 -6.92 -3.76
N TYR A 38 5.46 -5.89 -4.30
CA TYR A 38 5.96 -5.20 -5.49
C TYR A 38 7.27 -4.44 -5.21
N GLY A 39 7.37 -3.75 -4.08
CA GLY A 39 8.60 -3.08 -3.68
C GLY A 39 9.76 -4.06 -3.51
N ASN A 40 9.51 -5.22 -2.89
CA ASN A 40 10.52 -6.28 -2.74
C ASN A 40 10.94 -6.88 -4.09
N GLU A 41 9.99 -7.11 -5.01
CA GLU A 41 10.29 -7.58 -6.37
C GLU A 41 11.13 -6.57 -7.17
N MET A 42 10.88 -5.28 -6.97
CA MET A 42 11.57 -4.23 -7.72
C MET A 42 12.92 -3.84 -7.11
N PHE A 43 13.05 -3.79 -5.79
CA PHE A 43 14.21 -3.17 -5.12
C PHE A 43 14.89 -4.08 -4.07
N GLY A 44 14.38 -5.30 -3.84
CA GLY A 44 14.87 -6.15 -2.75
C GLY A 44 14.41 -5.61 -1.40
N ASN A 45 15.25 -5.68 -0.37
CA ASN A 45 14.84 -5.37 1.01
C ASN A 45 15.10 -3.91 1.43
N ASP A 46 15.71 -3.08 0.58
CA ASP A 46 16.09 -1.71 0.92
C ASP A 46 15.41 -0.70 -0.01
N TRP A 47 14.21 -0.28 0.39
CA TRP A 47 13.41 0.71 -0.33
C TRP A 47 12.46 1.43 0.62
N ILE A 48 11.98 2.59 0.17
CA ILE A 48 11.08 3.45 0.96
C ILE A 48 9.69 3.39 0.34
N PHE A 49 8.70 3.09 1.17
CA PHE A 49 7.29 3.24 0.81
C PHE A 49 6.81 4.64 1.17
N GLN A 50 6.28 5.38 0.20
CA GLN A 50 5.72 6.72 0.39
C GLN A 50 4.22 6.72 0.09
N GLN A 51 3.46 7.40 0.95
CA GLN A 51 2.01 7.60 0.85
C GLN A 51 1.64 8.96 1.46
N ASP A 52 0.41 9.42 1.25
CA ASP A 52 -0.11 10.62 1.92
C ASP A 52 -0.52 10.33 3.39
N ASN A 53 -1.04 11.35 4.07
CA ASN A 53 -1.48 11.27 5.47
C ASN A 53 -2.98 11.00 5.64
N ALA A 54 -3.64 10.31 4.70
CA ALA A 54 -5.04 9.96 4.89
C ALA A 54 -5.24 9.07 6.14
N THR A 55 -6.37 9.26 6.83
CA THR A 55 -6.67 8.60 8.11
C THR A 55 -6.48 7.07 8.12
N PRO A 56 -6.87 6.31 7.08
CA PRO A 56 -6.60 4.87 7.04
C PRO A 56 -5.11 4.51 7.06
N TYR A 57 -4.26 5.39 6.52
CA TYR A 57 -2.83 5.15 6.33
C TYR A 57 -2.06 5.47 7.60
N THR A 58 -2.48 6.49 8.34
CA THR A 58 -1.86 6.91 9.61
C THR A 58 -2.46 6.20 10.84
N HIS A 59 -3.42 5.28 10.66
CA HIS A 59 -4.01 4.53 11.75
C HIS A 59 -2.96 3.66 12.48
N ILE A 60 -3.08 3.52 13.80
CA ILE A 60 -2.08 2.82 14.63
C ILE A 60 -1.78 1.40 14.13
N LEU A 61 -2.81 0.63 13.78
CA LEU A 61 -2.64 -0.73 13.26
C LEU A 61 -1.96 -0.76 11.88
N THR A 62 -2.19 0.26 11.05
CA THR A 62 -1.54 0.38 9.75
C THR A 62 -0.05 0.67 9.95
N GLN A 63 0.28 1.58 10.87
CA GLN A 63 1.66 1.93 11.19
C GLN A 63 2.42 0.76 11.82
N GLN A 64 1.76 -0.02 12.70
CA GLN A 64 2.34 -1.24 13.27
C GLN A 64 2.58 -2.32 12.22
N TRP A 65 1.72 -2.43 11.19
CA TRP A 65 1.96 -3.37 10.09
C TRP A 65 3.20 -3.00 9.26
N CYS A 66 3.48 -1.70 9.11
CA CYS A 66 4.62 -1.20 8.33
C CYS A 66 5.98 -1.29 9.06
N GLN A 67 6.01 -1.76 10.31
CA GLN A 67 7.24 -2.00 11.08
C GLN A 67 7.81 -3.39 10.79
#